data_AF-A0A834NJU5-F1
#
_entry.id   AF-A0A834NJU5-F1
#
_cell.length_a   1.000
_cell.length_b   1.000
_cell.length_c   1.000
_cell.angle_alpha   90.00
_cell.angle_beta   90.00
_cell.angle_gamma   90.00
#
_symmetry.space_group_name_H-M   'P 1'
#
loop_
_entity.id
_entity.type
_entity.pdbx_description
1 polymer ?
#
loop_
_entity_poly.entity_id
_entity_poly.type
_entity_poly.pdbx_seq_one_letter_code
_entity_poly.pdbx_strand_id
1 'polypeptide(L)'
;MASTSSASAQVLMNKGKRGAAAYIHAECSNPTIDAAGPPHLNELLDILLNPSKPIDDWETIDWCKWLMAGGRTPDEYANTVRTYDNATTCGLVWTPNFVAYRCRTCGISPCMSLCTECFKKGNHHRHDFNMFLSQAGGACDCGDASVMKETGFCDKHGPKAAVNKSAAPSDLMCVAEAMMPKIILRLIQHLRENCKVGLPSIREYTDYRVAIQDADVYLTMLLDLNNMGALMRHVMTTALTNPQKYRGLMDPSIFTGQSEYDSYCQDSNKIYQDAVKSLPNPEPPDEYKECASLQEHLEHTTFLEELMFWTVAYEFPQKLVCLLLNMLPEPDYKEALTRAFVLHYSRISMMLERSADPDTLSNRVVHVSVQLFSNEGLALRMVDQLKLLHVMVISLKYMMSKILIQNTLHDPDKNFHYVVDCARQVMKEHCYWPLVSDLNNVLSHKPVAVRFMSDDTLLEMWFDFLSMFQGMNVNQRELSQHVEFEPNTYYAAFSAELEASAYPMWALVSHLRGPESATLSRRVLTFCLIALQDWLDGVNYTHPNVSDSLQVSFHLPLHRYFAVFMCQAVRQQGVTLQDLLPPTDMLHLLMMHPLRVQVG
;
A
#
# COMPACT_ATOMS: atom_id res chain seq x y z
N MET A 1 27.60 -22.98 31.33
CA MET A 1 26.38 -23.67 31.80
C MET A 1 25.57 -24.27 30.63
N ALA A 2 26.22 -24.78 29.58
CA ALA A 2 25.55 -25.16 28.32
C ALA A 2 25.08 -26.63 28.24
N SER A 3 25.37 -27.48 29.25
CA SER A 3 25.07 -28.92 29.16
C SER A 3 23.73 -29.32 29.80
N THR A 4 23.08 -28.45 30.55
CA THR A 4 21.82 -28.77 31.25
C THR A 4 20.57 -28.38 30.44
N SER A 5 20.63 -27.36 29.58
CA SER A 5 19.48 -26.86 28.80
C SER A 5 19.06 -27.77 27.64
N SER A 6 20.00 -28.50 27.03
CA SER A 6 19.68 -29.49 25.99
C SER A 6 18.97 -30.73 26.55
N ALA A 7 19.23 -31.08 27.82
CA ALA A 7 18.72 -32.31 28.42
C ALA A 7 17.21 -32.23 28.74
N SER A 8 16.73 -31.08 29.21
CA SER A 8 15.31 -30.82 29.51
C SER A 8 14.43 -30.87 28.27
N ALA A 9 14.83 -30.18 27.19
CA ALA A 9 14.12 -30.21 25.92
C ALA A 9 14.09 -31.62 25.31
N GLN A 10 15.20 -32.37 25.37
CA GLN A 10 15.23 -33.75 24.88
C GLN A 10 14.31 -34.67 25.69
N VAL A 11 14.23 -34.50 27.00
CA VAL A 11 13.27 -35.24 27.86
C VAL A 11 11.82 -34.93 27.46
N LEU A 12 11.50 -33.67 27.16
CA LEU A 12 10.16 -33.30 26.69
C LEU A 12 9.86 -33.90 25.32
N MET A 13 10.79 -33.82 24.37
CA MET A 13 10.63 -34.46 23.05
C MET A 13 10.40 -35.98 23.16
N ASN A 14 11.10 -36.65 24.08
CA ASN A 14 10.93 -38.08 24.35
C ASN A 14 9.56 -38.44 24.95
N LYS A 15 8.84 -37.50 25.57
CA LYS A 15 7.45 -37.71 26.04
C LYS A 15 6.42 -37.68 24.89
N GLY A 16 6.86 -37.36 23.67
CA GLY A 16 6.01 -37.20 22.49
C GLY A 16 5.24 -35.87 22.47
N LYS A 17 4.74 -35.49 21.28
CA LYS A 17 4.10 -34.18 21.01
C LYS A 17 3.01 -33.83 22.03
N ARG A 18 2.10 -34.78 22.30
CA ARG A 18 0.99 -34.58 23.24
C ARG A 18 1.47 -34.36 24.67
N GLY A 19 2.42 -35.16 25.14
CA GLY A 19 2.93 -35.08 26.52
C GLY A 19 3.73 -33.79 26.75
N ALA A 20 4.57 -33.41 25.79
CA ALA A 20 5.29 -32.15 25.81
C ALA A 20 4.33 -30.95 25.78
N ALA A 21 3.34 -30.94 24.88
CA ALA A 21 2.37 -29.85 24.76
C ALA A 21 1.54 -29.65 26.04
N ALA A 22 1.08 -30.73 26.68
CA ALA A 22 0.35 -30.64 27.94
C ALA A 22 1.23 -30.05 29.07
N TYR A 23 2.51 -30.43 29.13
CA TYR A 23 3.46 -29.87 30.10
C TYR A 23 3.69 -28.38 29.87
N ILE A 24 3.95 -27.98 28.61
CA ILE A 24 4.15 -26.57 28.23
C ILE A 24 2.90 -25.73 28.52
N HIS A 25 1.70 -26.26 28.26
CA HIS A 25 0.47 -25.57 28.61
C HIS A 25 0.35 -25.34 30.12
N ALA A 26 0.63 -26.35 30.93
CA ALA A 26 0.61 -26.22 32.39
C ALA A 26 1.64 -25.20 32.90
N GLU A 27 2.81 -25.14 32.26
CA GLU A 27 3.82 -24.10 32.53
C GLU A 27 3.25 -22.71 32.17
N CYS A 28 2.84 -22.49 30.91
CA CYS A 28 2.36 -21.19 30.43
C CYS A 28 1.10 -20.68 31.14
N SER A 29 0.27 -21.58 31.67
CA SER A 29 -0.94 -21.23 32.43
C SER A 29 -0.62 -20.74 33.85
N ASN A 30 0.62 -20.88 34.33
CA ASN A 30 0.99 -20.53 35.69
C ASN A 30 1.27 -19.01 35.80
N PRO A 31 0.51 -18.26 36.62
CA PRO A 31 0.65 -16.81 36.76
C PRO A 31 1.95 -16.34 37.43
N THR A 32 2.80 -17.25 37.92
CA THR A 32 4.08 -16.90 38.58
C THR A 32 5.28 -16.86 37.64
N ILE A 33 5.09 -16.99 36.33
CA ILE A 33 6.21 -16.95 35.38
C ILE A 33 6.69 -15.50 35.23
N ASP A 34 7.98 -15.30 35.52
CA ASP A 34 8.68 -14.02 35.38
C ASP A 34 8.69 -13.51 33.93
N ALA A 35 9.01 -12.22 33.76
CA ALA A 35 9.08 -11.53 32.46
C ALA A 35 10.00 -12.18 31.40
N ALA A 36 10.82 -13.17 31.76
CA ALA A 36 11.69 -13.94 30.87
C ALA A 36 10.96 -15.04 30.04
N GLY A 37 9.68 -15.30 30.34
CA GLY A 37 8.86 -16.29 29.64
C GLY A 37 9.12 -17.74 30.08
N PRO A 38 8.33 -18.70 29.57
CA PRO A 38 8.41 -20.12 29.92
C PRO A 38 9.74 -20.76 29.44
N PRO A 39 10.66 -21.14 30.35
CA PRO A 39 12.01 -21.56 29.98
C PRO A 39 12.03 -22.84 29.14
N HIS A 40 11.21 -23.85 29.46
CA HIS A 40 11.19 -25.11 28.71
C HIS A 40 10.60 -24.93 27.31
N LEU A 41 9.64 -24.02 27.15
CA LEU A 41 9.13 -23.66 25.85
C LEU A 41 10.21 -23.00 25.00
N ASN A 42 10.95 -22.04 25.56
CA ASN A 42 12.03 -21.37 24.84
C ASN A 42 13.09 -22.36 24.35
N GLU A 43 13.51 -23.31 25.20
CA GLU A 43 14.47 -24.36 24.80
C GLU A 43 13.94 -25.25 23.67
N LEU A 44 12.66 -25.64 23.71
CA LEU A 44 12.04 -26.40 22.62
C LEU A 44 11.97 -25.58 21.33
N LEU A 45 11.61 -24.30 21.41
CA LEU A 45 11.53 -23.41 20.26
C LEU A 45 12.90 -23.18 19.61
N ASP A 46 13.97 -23.07 20.40
CA ASP A 46 15.32 -22.89 19.87
C ASP A 46 15.81 -24.12 19.07
N ILE A 47 15.31 -25.31 19.39
CA ILE A 47 15.55 -26.55 18.62
C ILE A 47 14.61 -26.63 17.40
N LEU A 48 13.32 -26.37 17.59
CA LEU A 48 12.30 -26.54 16.56
C LEU A 48 12.44 -25.49 15.45
N LEU A 49 12.52 -24.21 15.82
CA LEU A 49 12.60 -23.06 14.91
C LEU A 49 14.05 -22.66 14.59
N ASN A 50 14.98 -23.60 14.68
CA ASN A 50 16.37 -23.33 14.35
C ASN A 50 16.50 -23.01 12.84
N PRO A 51 17.14 -21.90 12.44
CA PRO A 51 17.31 -21.51 11.04
C PRO A 51 18.06 -22.54 10.17
N SER A 52 18.91 -23.39 10.78
CA SER A 52 19.57 -24.49 10.07
C SER A 52 18.61 -25.57 9.54
N LYS A 53 17.37 -25.60 10.03
CA LYS A 53 16.32 -26.48 9.50
C LYS A 53 15.56 -25.81 8.35
N PRO A 54 15.18 -26.56 7.30
CA PRO A 54 14.29 -26.05 6.25
C PRO A 54 13.01 -25.47 6.84
N ILE A 55 12.53 -24.34 6.30
CA ILE A 55 11.32 -23.67 6.79
C ILE A 55 10.05 -24.50 6.54
N ASP A 56 10.06 -25.36 5.52
CA ASP A 56 8.99 -26.29 5.16
C ASP A 56 9.06 -27.64 5.91
N ASP A 57 9.97 -27.80 6.88
CA ASP A 57 10.06 -29.03 7.66
C ASP A 57 8.73 -29.36 8.35
N TRP A 58 8.05 -30.37 7.81
CA TRP A 58 6.71 -30.75 8.25
C TRP A 58 6.69 -31.14 9.73
N GLU A 59 7.74 -31.80 10.21
CA GLU A 59 7.81 -32.25 11.61
C GLU A 59 7.86 -31.04 12.56
N THR A 60 8.68 -30.03 12.25
CA THR A 60 8.73 -28.75 12.98
C THR A 60 7.38 -28.02 12.98
N ILE A 61 6.73 -27.93 11.81
CA ILE A 61 5.41 -27.30 11.68
C ILE A 61 4.36 -28.04 12.51
N ASP A 62 4.35 -29.38 12.46
CA ASP A 62 3.44 -30.20 13.24
C ASP A 62 3.72 -30.05 14.75
N TRP A 63 4.98 -30.03 15.17
CA TRP A 63 5.35 -29.73 16.56
C TRP A 63 4.81 -28.38 17.03
N CYS A 64 4.91 -27.32 16.21
CA CYS A 64 4.38 -26.01 16.56
C CYS A 64 2.86 -26.06 16.79
N LYS A 65 2.12 -26.75 15.91
CA LYS A 65 0.66 -26.96 16.02
C LYS A 65 0.30 -27.73 17.30
N TRP A 66 1.05 -28.78 17.62
CA TRP A 66 0.83 -29.57 18.83
C TRP A 66 1.10 -28.79 20.12
N LEU A 67 2.19 -28.02 20.17
CA LEU A 67 2.52 -27.21 21.34
C LEU A 67 1.41 -26.19 21.63
N MET A 68 0.94 -25.45 20.62
CA MET A 68 -0.20 -24.53 20.78
C MET A 68 -1.47 -25.23 21.26
N ALA A 69 -1.72 -26.47 20.83
CA ALA A 69 -2.90 -27.23 21.23
C ALA A 69 -2.92 -27.64 22.71
N GLY A 70 -1.78 -27.56 23.41
CA GLY A 70 -1.69 -27.72 24.85
C GLY A 70 -2.09 -29.09 25.38
N GLY A 71 -1.84 -30.16 24.61
CA GLY A 71 -2.19 -31.54 24.96
C GLY A 71 -3.48 -32.05 24.29
N ARG A 72 -4.26 -31.17 23.67
CA ARG A 72 -5.30 -31.54 22.68
C ARG A 72 -4.66 -31.84 21.33
N THR A 73 -5.42 -32.44 20.41
CA THR A 73 -5.01 -32.44 19.00
C THR A 73 -5.13 -31.03 18.39
N PRO A 74 -4.33 -30.70 17.36
CA PRO A 74 -4.45 -29.41 16.66
C PRO A 74 -5.87 -29.11 16.16
N ASP A 75 -6.60 -30.11 15.65
CA ASP A 75 -7.97 -29.93 15.16
C ASP A 75 -8.97 -29.64 16.29
N GLU A 76 -8.86 -30.34 17.42
CA GLU A 76 -9.67 -30.07 18.62
C GLU A 76 -9.42 -28.66 19.15
N TYR A 77 -8.15 -28.22 19.17
CA TYR A 77 -7.79 -26.87 19.56
C TYR A 77 -8.38 -25.82 18.61
N ALA A 78 -8.18 -25.98 17.31
CA ALA A 78 -8.70 -25.06 16.30
C ALA A 78 -10.24 -24.94 16.39
N ASN A 79 -10.94 -26.07 16.53
CA ASN A 79 -12.38 -26.08 16.72
C ASN A 79 -12.80 -25.37 18.02
N THR A 80 -12.06 -25.58 19.11
CA THR A 80 -12.32 -24.91 20.39
C THR A 80 -12.19 -23.39 20.25
N VAL A 81 -11.09 -22.90 19.66
CA VAL A 81 -10.83 -21.46 19.45
C VAL A 81 -11.93 -20.84 18.59
N ARG A 82 -12.34 -21.50 17.50
CA ARG A 82 -13.42 -21.02 16.61
C ARG A 82 -14.77 -20.85 17.31
N THR A 83 -15.05 -21.58 18.40
CA THR A 83 -16.32 -21.39 19.14
C THR A 83 -16.41 -20.02 19.81
N TYR A 84 -15.26 -19.39 20.08
CA TYR A 84 -15.14 -18.05 20.66
C TYR A 84 -14.93 -16.96 19.61
N ASP A 85 -14.90 -17.28 18.31
CA ASP A 85 -14.73 -16.28 17.26
C ASP A 85 -15.93 -15.33 17.24
N ASN A 86 -15.71 -14.06 17.55
CA ASN A 86 -16.72 -13.01 17.59
C ASN A 86 -16.57 -12.02 16.42
N ALA A 87 -15.87 -12.41 15.34
CA ALA A 87 -15.66 -11.58 14.16
C ALA A 87 -16.96 -10.97 13.64
N THR A 88 -16.96 -9.64 13.54
CA THR A 88 -18.07 -8.87 12.97
C THR A 88 -17.88 -8.60 11.47
N THR A 89 -16.74 -8.96 10.90
CA THR A 89 -16.41 -8.74 9.48
C THR A 89 -16.01 -10.04 8.81
N CYS A 90 -16.32 -10.18 7.52
CA CYS A 90 -15.98 -11.39 6.76
C CYS A 90 -14.48 -11.53 6.53
N GLY A 91 -13.85 -10.55 5.88
CA GLY A 91 -12.40 -10.56 5.63
C GLY A 91 -11.89 -11.68 4.72
N LEU A 92 -12.77 -12.44 4.04
CA LEU A 92 -12.34 -13.49 3.10
C LEU A 92 -11.50 -12.85 1.99
N VAL A 93 -10.22 -13.21 1.94
CA VAL A 93 -9.30 -12.80 0.86
C VAL A 93 -9.29 -13.86 -0.23
N TRP A 94 -9.27 -13.43 -1.48
CA TRP A 94 -9.19 -14.30 -2.65
C TRP A 94 -8.06 -13.92 -3.61
N THR A 95 -7.75 -14.87 -4.49
CA THR A 95 -6.75 -14.77 -5.56
C THR A 95 -7.44 -14.47 -6.91
N PRO A 96 -6.67 -14.26 -8.00
CA PRO A 96 -7.23 -14.14 -9.34
C PRO A 96 -8.20 -15.27 -9.70
N ASN A 97 -9.15 -14.96 -10.58
CA ASN A 97 -10.26 -15.80 -11.05
C ASN A 97 -11.32 -16.14 -9.99
N PHE A 98 -11.42 -15.35 -8.93
CA PHE A 98 -12.50 -15.46 -7.95
C PHE A 98 -13.76 -14.68 -8.38
N VAL A 99 -14.94 -15.24 -8.16
CA VAL A 99 -16.22 -14.57 -8.45
C VAL A 99 -16.61 -13.67 -7.27
N ALA A 100 -16.65 -12.37 -7.51
CA ALA A 100 -17.02 -11.37 -6.52
C ALA A 100 -18.17 -10.48 -7.02
N TYR A 101 -18.81 -9.79 -6.08
CA TYR A 101 -19.95 -8.91 -6.31
C TYR A 101 -19.65 -7.51 -5.83
N ARG A 102 -20.01 -6.48 -6.59
CA ARG A 102 -19.96 -5.09 -6.15
C ARG A 102 -21.35 -4.48 -6.25
N CYS A 103 -21.90 -4.15 -5.08
CA CYS A 103 -23.23 -3.55 -4.98
C CYS A 103 -23.11 -2.02 -4.87
N ARG A 104 -23.43 -1.31 -5.96
CA ARG A 104 -23.35 0.16 -6.03
C ARG A 104 -24.37 0.85 -5.12
N THR A 105 -25.47 0.19 -4.82
CA THR A 105 -26.49 0.70 -3.88
C THR A 105 -26.01 0.67 -2.42
N CYS A 106 -25.31 -0.39 -2.01
CA CYS A 106 -24.82 -0.57 -0.65
C CYS A 106 -23.43 0.00 -0.41
N GLY A 107 -22.59 0.08 -1.45
CA GLY A 107 -21.23 0.60 -1.35
C GLY A 107 -21.19 2.07 -0.94
N ILE A 108 -20.26 2.37 -0.04
CA ILE A 108 -19.80 3.73 0.27
C ILE A 108 -18.56 4.00 -0.59
N SER A 109 -17.61 3.06 -0.60
CA SER A 109 -16.44 3.09 -1.49
C SER A 109 -16.74 2.40 -2.84
N PRO A 110 -16.26 2.94 -3.98
CA PRO A 110 -16.40 2.31 -5.29
C PRO A 110 -15.61 0.99 -5.42
N CYS A 111 -14.64 0.75 -4.54
CA CYS A 111 -13.81 -0.46 -4.54
C CYS A 111 -14.44 -1.62 -3.76
N MET A 112 -15.54 -1.36 -3.03
CA MET A 112 -16.17 -2.35 -2.17
C MET A 112 -16.57 -3.61 -2.92
N SER A 113 -16.24 -4.77 -2.35
CA SER A 113 -16.44 -6.09 -2.94
C SER A 113 -16.95 -7.11 -1.90
N LEU A 114 -17.85 -7.99 -2.35
CA LEU A 114 -18.48 -9.03 -1.54
C LEU A 114 -18.21 -10.41 -2.13
N CYS A 115 -17.93 -11.38 -1.27
CA CYS A 115 -17.90 -12.78 -1.68
C CYS A 115 -19.32 -13.31 -1.97
N THR A 116 -19.41 -14.41 -2.73
CA THR A 116 -20.69 -15.04 -3.11
C THR A 116 -21.60 -15.33 -1.91
N GLU A 117 -21.05 -15.83 -0.81
CA GLU A 117 -21.83 -16.17 0.38
C GLU A 117 -22.42 -14.93 1.05
N CYS A 118 -21.62 -13.87 1.23
CA CYS A 118 -22.08 -12.63 1.85
C CYS A 118 -23.08 -11.90 0.96
N PHE A 119 -22.87 -11.88 -0.36
CA PHE A 119 -23.82 -11.29 -1.29
C PHE A 119 -25.17 -12.01 -1.30
N LYS A 120 -25.18 -13.36 -1.28
CA LYS A 120 -26.43 -14.14 -1.28
C LYS A 120 -27.20 -14.08 0.04
N LYS A 121 -26.48 -13.95 1.15
CA LYS A 121 -27.08 -13.89 2.50
C LYS A 121 -27.29 -12.47 3.00
N GLY A 122 -26.81 -11.47 2.27
CA GLY A 122 -27.12 -10.06 2.47
C GLY A 122 -28.40 -9.64 1.75
N ASN A 123 -28.93 -8.49 2.10
CA ASN A 123 -30.16 -7.97 1.51
C ASN A 123 -29.86 -7.15 0.23
N HIS A 124 -29.44 -7.81 -0.84
CA HIS A 124 -29.07 -7.16 -2.11
C HIS A 124 -30.14 -7.30 -3.22
N HIS A 125 -31.36 -7.70 -2.87
CA HIS A 125 -32.44 -7.88 -3.84
C HIS A 125 -32.83 -6.54 -4.48
N ARG A 126 -32.90 -6.50 -5.83
CA ARG A 126 -33.25 -5.31 -6.63
C ARG A 126 -32.28 -4.13 -6.50
N HIS A 127 -31.10 -4.34 -5.94
CA HIS A 127 -30.05 -3.32 -5.96
C HIS A 127 -29.35 -3.26 -7.32
N ASP A 128 -28.68 -2.14 -7.58
CA ASP A 128 -27.72 -2.04 -8.67
C ASP A 128 -26.41 -2.69 -8.21
N PHE A 129 -26.01 -3.74 -8.91
CA PHE A 129 -24.77 -4.46 -8.67
C PHE A 129 -24.19 -5.02 -9.97
N ASN A 130 -22.90 -5.32 -9.95
CA ASN A 130 -22.26 -6.17 -10.95
C ASN A 130 -21.61 -7.39 -10.29
N MET A 131 -21.67 -8.52 -10.99
CA MET A 131 -20.85 -9.68 -10.73
C MET A 131 -19.62 -9.59 -11.63
N PHE A 132 -18.44 -9.84 -11.08
CA PHE A 132 -17.20 -9.77 -11.84
C PHE A 132 -16.27 -10.92 -11.46
N LEU A 133 -15.45 -11.33 -12.44
CA LEU A 133 -14.36 -12.26 -12.22
C LEU A 133 -13.12 -11.45 -11.85
N SER A 134 -12.70 -11.51 -10.58
CA SER A 134 -11.56 -10.76 -10.07
C SER A 134 -10.29 -11.20 -10.78
N GLN A 135 -9.71 -10.36 -11.63
CA GLN A 135 -8.44 -10.65 -12.32
C GLN A 135 -7.22 -10.46 -11.41
N ALA A 136 -7.40 -9.71 -10.31
CA ALA A 136 -6.46 -9.56 -9.22
C ALA A 136 -7.00 -10.26 -7.95
N GLY A 137 -6.26 -10.19 -6.85
CA GLY A 137 -6.82 -10.56 -5.54
C GLY A 137 -7.89 -9.58 -5.07
N GLY A 138 -8.58 -9.92 -3.97
CA GLY A 138 -9.50 -9.00 -3.28
C GLY A 138 -9.88 -9.52 -1.90
N ALA A 139 -10.60 -8.72 -1.12
CA ALA A 139 -11.16 -9.13 0.17
C ALA A 139 -12.65 -8.80 0.29
N CYS A 140 -13.37 -9.56 1.12
CA CYS A 140 -14.79 -9.36 1.36
C CYS A 140 -15.02 -8.27 2.42
N ASP A 141 -15.73 -7.21 2.04
CA ASP A 141 -16.03 -6.05 2.88
C ASP A 141 -17.27 -6.22 3.78
N CYS A 142 -17.93 -7.39 3.75
CA CYS A 142 -19.14 -7.60 4.51
C CYS A 142 -18.89 -7.42 6.02
N GLY A 143 -19.65 -6.53 6.65
CA GLY A 143 -19.53 -6.18 8.07
C GLY A 143 -18.70 -4.93 8.34
N ASP A 144 -17.97 -4.39 7.36
CA ASP A 144 -17.22 -3.14 7.50
C ASP A 144 -18.11 -1.93 7.15
N ALA A 145 -18.59 -1.23 8.19
CA ALA A 145 -19.48 -0.08 8.06
C ALA A 145 -18.79 1.17 7.49
N SER A 146 -17.46 1.15 7.37
CA SER A 146 -16.71 2.25 6.76
C SER A 146 -16.73 2.22 5.23
N VAL A 147 -17.03 1.07 4.61
CA VAL A 147 -16.97 0.91 3.15
C VAL A 147 -18.30 0.47 2.53
N MET A 148 -19.27 0.01 3.33
CA MET A 148 -20.64 -0.26 2.88
C MET A 148 -21.68 -0.04 3.98
N LYS A 149 -22.92 0.23 3.57
CA LYS A 149 -24.07 0.44 4.46
C LYS A 149 -24.45 -0.87 5.17
N GLU A 150 -24.78 -0.77 6.46
CA GLU A 150 -25.17 -1.93 7.28
C GLU A 150 -26.39 -2.70 6.75
N THR A 151 -27.26 -2.03 5.99
CA THR A 151 -28.43 -2.66 5.34
C THR A 151 -28.05 -3.73 4.32
N GLY A 152 -26.79 -3.75 3.85
CA GLY A 152 -26.25 -4.76 2.96
C GLY A 152 -25.46 -5.86 3.66
N PHE A 153 -25.29 -5.84 4.99
CA PHE A 153 -24.58 -6.91 5.68
C PHE A 153 -25.36 -8.23 5.63
N CYS A 154 -24.64 -9.34 5.61
CA CYS A 154 -25.25 -10.65 5.80
C CYS A 154 -25.61 -10.91 7.26
N ASP A 155 -26.36 -11.97 7.51
CA ASP A 155 -26.78 -12.41 8.84
C ASP A 155 -25.62 -12.75 9.81
N LYS A 156 -24.46 -13.13 9.27
CA LYS A 156 -23.27 -13.52 10.05
C LYS A 156 -22.33 -12.37 10.41
N HIS A 157 -22.40 -11.24 9.71
CA HIS A 157 -21.44 -10.14 9.86
C HIS A 157 -22.17 -8.82 10.16
N GLY A 158 -21.51 -7.93 10.88
CA GLY A 158 -22.02 -6.66 11.34
C GLY A 158 -22.24 -6.60 12.86
N PRO A 159 -22.69 -5.45 13.38
CA PRO A 159 -22.76 -5.20 14.83
C PRO A 159 -23.64 -6.19 15.61
N LYS A 160 -24.65 -6.76 14.94
CA LYS A 160 -25.60 -7.71 15.55
C LYS A 160 -25.02 -9.12 15.75
N ALA A 161 -23.89 -9.46 15.11
CA ALA A 161 -23.28 -10.78 15.19
C ALA A 161 -22.54 -11.05 16.52
N ALA A 162 -22.22 -10.00 17.29
CA ALA A 162 -21.47 -10.09 18.54
C ALA A 162 -22.33 -10.35 19.79
N VAL A 163 -23.66 -10.42 19.67
CA VAL A 163 -24.57 -10.51 20.82
C VAL A 163 -24.59 -11.94 21.38
N ASN A 164 -24.26 -12.09 22.67
CA ASN A 164 -24.32 -13.33 23.49
C ASN A 164 -23.22 -14.40 23.29
N LYS A 165 -21.94 -14.04 23.19
CA LYS A 165 -20.83 -15.02 23.28
C LYS A 165 -20.14 -14.99 24.65
N SER A 166 -19.88 -16.17 25.22
CA SER A 166 -19.11 -16.33 26.46
C SER A 166 -17.65 -15.94 26.26
N ALA A 167 -17.02 -15.36 27.28
CA ALA A 167 -15.57 -15.09 27.26
C ALA A 167 -14.77 -16.41 27.17
N ALA A 168 -13.67 -16.38 26.43
CA ALA A 168 -12.77 -17.52 26.34
C ALA A 168 -12.00 -17.74 27.65
N PRO A 169 -11.60 -18.99 27.98
CA PRO A 169 -10.70 -19.26 29.10
C PRO A 169 -9.38 -18.49 28.95
N SER A 170 -8.85 -17.95 30.05
CA SER A 170 -7.64 -17.12 30.05
C SER A 170 -6.37 -17.88 29.67
N ASP A 171 -6.36 -19.19 29.85
CA ASP A 171 -5.26 -20.09 29.51
C ASP A 171 -5.30 -20.58 28.07
N LEU A 172 -6.42 -20.41 27.35
CA LEU A 172 -6.61 -20.99 26.01
C LEU A 172 -5.54 -20.54 25.00
N MET A 173 -5.07 -19.30 25.09
CA MET A 173 -4.14 -18.69 24.15
C MET A 173 -2.71 -18.58 24.68
N CYS A 174 -2.45 -18.91 25.95
CA CYS A 174 -1.17 -18.61 26.62
C CYS A 174 0.06 -19.17 25.89
N VAL A 175 -0.02 -20.39 25.38
CA VAL A 175 1.07 -21.02 24.62
C VAL A 175 1.26 -20.34 23.26
N ALA A 176 0.16 -20.03 22.56
CA ALA A 176 0.21 -19.32 21.29
C ALA A 176 0.83 -17.92 21.46
N GLU A 177 0.44 -17.19 22.51
CA GLU A 177 0.98 -15.86 22.87
C GLU A 177 2.49 -15.87 23.12
N ALA A 178 2.98 -16.92 23.78
CA ALA A 178 4.40 -17.10 24.07
C ALA A 178 5.22 -17.49 22.83
N MET A 179 4.68 -18.37 21.96
CA MET A 179 5.42 -18.88 20.79
C MET A 179 5.39 -17.95 19.58
N MET A 180 4.31 -17.20 19.38
CA MET A 180 4.05 -16.45 18.13
C MET A 180 5.20 -15.53 17.69
N PRO A 181 5.89 -14.78 18.58
CA PRO A 181 6.99 -13.92 18.17
C PRO A 181 8.16 -14.70 17.54
N LYS A 182 8.51 -15.88 18.06
CA LYS A 182 9.57 -16.72 17.49
C LYS A 182 9.14 -17.38 16.17
N ILE A 183 7.85 -17.67 15.99
CA ILE A 183 7.30 -18.17 14.73
C ILE A 183 7.42 -17.10 13.63
N ILE A 184 7.03 -15.86 13.92
CA ILE A 184 7.18 -14.74 12.98
C ILE A 184 8.66 -14.46 12.70
N LEU A 185 9.51 -14.49 13.73
CA LEU A 185 10.95 -14.34 13.60
C LEU A 185 11.54 -15.36 12.63
N ARG A 186 11.14 -16.64 12.71
CA ARG A 186 11.64 -17.69 11.82
C ARG A 186 11.32 -17.39 10.35
N LEU A 187 10.12 -16.89 10.07
CA LEU A 187 9.74 -16.44 8.72
C LEU A 187 10.63 -15.28 8.26
N ILE A 188 10.83 -14.26 9.09
CA ILE A 188 11.67 -13.10 8.75
C ILE A 188 13.12 -13.52 8.50
N GLN A 189 13.66 -14.41 9.33
CA GLN A 189 14.99 -14.99 9.16
C GLN A 189 15.11 -15.69 7.80
N HIS A 190 14.12 -16.49 7.41
CA HIS A 190 14.10 -17.12 6.08
C HIS A 190 14.05 -16.10 4.94
N LEU A 191 13.23 -15.05 5.08
CA LEU A 191 13.16 -13.98 4.09
C LEU A 191 14.51 -13.26 3.98
N ARG A 192 15.21 -12.99 5.08
CA ARG A 192 16.56 -12.41 5.09
C ARG A 192 17.56 -13.31 4.37
N GLU A 193 17.70 -14.57 4.77
CA GLU A 193 18.68 -15.53 4.25
C GLU A 193 18.59 -15.69 2.73
N ASN A 194 17.37 -15.62 2.19
CA ASN A 194 17.13 -15.81 0.77
C ASN A 194 17.14 -14.50 -0.04
N CYS A 195 17.39 -13.36 0.61
CA CYS A 195 17.56 -12.10 -0.07
C CYS A 195 18.97 -11.98 -0.65
N LYS A 196 19.09 -12.10 -1.98
CA LYS A 196 20.36 -11.90 -2.68
C LYS A 196 20.54 -10.45 -3.09
N VAL A 197 21.10 -9.65 -2.20
CA VAL A 197 21.48 -8.26 -2.49
C VAL A 197 22.88 -8.24 -3.13
N GLY A 198 23.00 -7.74 -4.37
CA GLY A 198 24.30 -7.24 -4.87
C GLY A 198 25.29 -8.23 -5.50
N LEU A 199 24.86 -9.25 -6.26
CA LEU A 199 25.74 -9.95 -7.22
C LEU A 199 25.60 -9.33 -8.62
N PRO A 200 26.57 -8.51 -9.09
CA PRO A 200 26.47 -7.78 -10.35
C PRO A 200 26.62 -8.67 -11.60
N SER A 201 27.01 -9.93 -11.44
CA SER A 201 27.41 -10.82 -12.54
C SER A 201 26.32 -11.75 -13.06
N ILE A 202 25.15 -11.79 -12.43
CA ILE A 202 24.04 -12.63 -12.90
C ILE A 202 22.74 -11.83 -12.74
N ARG A 203 22.36 -11.09 -13.79
CA ARG A 203 20.99 -10.57 -13.99
C ARG A 203 19.98 -11.69 -14.31
N GLU A 204 20.20 -12.90 -13.80
CA GLU A 204 19.18 -13.94 -13.78
C GLU A 204 18.45 -13.78 -12.46
N TYR A 205 17.20 -13.32 -12.56
CA TYR A 205 16.13 -13.46 -11.58
C TYR A 205 16.60 -13.68 -10.13
N THR A 206 16.53 -12.62 -9.31
CA THR A 206 16.45 -12.79 -7.85
C THR A 206 15.26 -13.70 -7.61
N ASP A 207 15.47 -15.00 -7.43
CA ASP A 207 14.36 -15.96 -7.37
C ASP A 207 13.75 -15.95 -5.96
N TYR A 208 13.23 -14.79 -5.56
CA TYR A 208 12.37 -14.64 -4.41
C TYR A 208 11.15 -15.57 -4.52
N ARG A 209 10.82 -16.08 -5.72
CA ARG A 209 9.75 -17.06 -5.90
C ARG A 209 10.11 -18.38 -5.27
N VAL A 210 11.36 -18.85 -5.39
CA VAL A 210 11.86 -20.02 -4.65
C VAL A 210 11.80 -19.78 -3.15
N ALA A 211 12.27 -18.63 -2.66
CA ALA A 211 12.19 -18.31 -1.23
C ALA A 211 10.75 -18.38 -0.68
N ILE A 212 9.78 -17.85 -1.43
CA ILE A 212 8.36 -17.90 -1.06
C ILE A 212 7.75 -19.28 -1.24
N GLN A 213 8.20 -20.05 -2.24
CA GLN A 213 7.77 -21.43 -2.48
C GLN A 213 8.23 -22.35 -1.36
N ASP A 214 9.49 -22.23 -0.92
CA ASP A 214 10.04 -22.96 0.21
C ASP A 214 9.29 -22.61 1.50
N ALA A 215 8.82 -21.35 1.64
CA ALA A 215 8.01 -20.95 2.79
C ALA A 215 6.52 -21.32 2.68
N ASP A 216 6.04 -21.96 1.60
CA ASP A 216 4.61 -22.09 1.31
C ASP A 216 3.83 -22.83 2.40
N VAL A 217 4.38 -23.95 2.90
CA VAL A 217 3.76 -24.75 3.97
C VAL A 217 3.73 -23.97 5.29
N TYR A 218 4.78 -23.19 5.56
CA TYR A 218 4.88 -22.35 6.76
C TYR A 218 3.91 -21.16 6.73
N LEU A 219 3.81 -20.48 5.59
CA LEU A 219 2.82 -19.42 5.35
C LEU A 219 1.39 -19.96 5.43
N THR A 220 1.17 -21.17 4.93
CA THR A 220 -0.13 -21.86 5.04
C THR A 220 -0.46 -22.16 6.50
N MET A 221 0.50 -22.58 7.33
CA MET A 221 0.28 -22.70 8.77
C MET A 221 -0.16 -21.36 9.39
N LEU A 222 0.52 -20.24 9.08
CA LEU A 222 0.12 -18.93 9.60
C LEU A 222 -1.29 -18.50 9.16
N LEU A 223 -1.67 -18.80 7.91
CA LEU A 223 -3.02 -18.58 7.41
C LEU A 223 -4.05 -19.45 8.14
N ASP A 224 -3.74 -20.73 8.40
CA ASP A 224 -4.59 -21.64 9.18
C ASP A 224 -4.80 -21.13 10.61
N LEU A 225 -3.76 -20.58 11.25
CA LEU A 225 -3.85 -19.94 12.56
C LEU A 225 -4.78 -18.71 12.49
N ASN A 226 -4.59 -17.81 11.52
CA ASN A 226 -5.48 -16.66 11.31
C ASN A 226 -6.96 -17.09 11.13
N ASN A 227 -7.19 -18.21 10.43
CA ASN A 227 -8.52 -18.77 10.18
C ASN A 227 -9.18 -19.41 11.42
N MET A 228 -8.50 -19.43 12.58
CA MET A 228 -9.12 -19.84 13.85
C MET A 228 -10.06 -18.79 14.44
N GLY A 229 -9.98 -17.52 13.98
CA GLY A 229 -10.88 -16.46 14.41
C GLY A 229 -10.20 -15.34 15.21
N ALA A 230 -11.01 -14.47 15.82
CA ALA A 230 -10.57 -13.23 16.44
C ALA A 230 -9.48 -13.41 17.51
N LEU A 231 -9.57 -14.46 18.35
CA LEU A 231 -8.58 -14.70 19.41
C LEU A 231 -7.18 -14.94 18.84
N MET A 232 -7.03 -15.79 17.82
CA MET A 232 -5.72 -16.07 17.22
C MET A 232 -5.20 -14.87 16.43
N ARG A 233 -6.08 -14.12 15.75
CA ARG A 233 -5.71 -12.86 15.12
C ARG A 233 -5.18 -11.84 16.13
N HIS A 234 -5.78 -11.74 17.30
CA HIS A 234 -5.29 -10.86 18.36
C HIS A 234 -3.88 -11.25 18.84
N VAL A 235 -3.62 -12.55 19.00
CA VAL A 235 -2.28 -13.07 19.34
C VAL A 235 -1.25 -12.73 18.27
N MET A 236 -1.57 -13.00 17.00
CA MET A 236 -0.71 -12.69 15.86
C MET A 236 -0.44 -11.18 15.75
N THR A 237 -1.47 -10.36 15.95
CA THR A 237 -1.38 -8.89 15.93
C THR A 237 -0.46 -8.37 17.03
N THR A 238 -0.65 -8.86 18.26
CA THR A 238 0.21 -8.49 19.40
C THR A 238 1.66 -8.89 19.17
N ALA A 239 1.92 -10.01 18.50
CA ALA A 239 3.28 -10.39 18.15
C ALA A 239 3.86 -9.49 17.04
N LEU A 240 3.10 -9.25 15.96
CA LEU A 240 3.54 -8.48 14.80
C LEU A 240 3.80 -7.00 15.10
N THR A 241 3.04 -6.40 16.01
CA THR A 241 3.01 -4.95 16.23
C THR A 241 3.75 -4.49 17.50
N ASN A 242 4.28 -5.41 18.32
CA ASN A 242 4.90 -5.06 19.60
C ASN A 242 6.40 -4.70 19.44
N PRO A 243 6.81 -3.43 19.71
CA PRO A 243 8.19 -3.01 19.50
C PRO A 243 9.19 -3.62 20.49
N GLN A 244 8.73 -3.96 21.70
CA GLN A 244 9.60 -4.58 22.72
C GLN A 244 9.94 -6.02 22.34
N LYS A 245 8.96 -6.78 21.81
CA LYS A 245 9.18 -8.14 21.31
C LYS A 245 10.12 -8.16 20.11
N TYR A 246 9.92 -7.23 19.17
CA TYR A 246 10.84 -7.06 18.04
C TYR A 246 12.26 -6.72 18.51
N ARG A 247 12.43 -5.66 19.32
CA ARG A 247 13.75 -5.27 19.84
C ARG A 247 14.43 -6.39 20.61
N GLY A 248 13.71 -7.08 21.50
CA GLY A 248 14.28 -8.15 22.32
C GLY A 248 14.76 -9.38 21.52
N LEU A 249 14.27 -9.56 20.29
CA LEU A 249 14.66 -10.68 19.41
C LEU A 249 15.59 -10.27 18.27
N MET A 250 15.63 -8.97 17.93
CA MET A 250 16.33 -8.46 16.75
C MET A 250 17.55 -7.59 17.08
N ASP A 251 17.71 -7.14 18.33
CA ASP A 251 18.80 -6.24 18.72
C ASP A 251 20.17 -6.96 18.63
N PRO A 252 21.07 -6.49 17.73
CA PRO A 252 22.38 -7.10 17.54
C PRO A 252 23.26 -7.08 18.79
N SER A 253 23.04 -6.12 19.70
CA SER A 253 23.84 -5.95 20.92
C SER A 253 23.64 -7.08 21.95
N ILE A 254 22.54 -7.83 21.81
CA ILE A 254 22.25 -9.00 22.65
C ILE A 254 23.12 -10.21 22.24
N PHE A 255 23.55 -10.27 20.97
CA PHE A 255 24.32 -11.40 20.44
C PHE A 255 25.81 -11.19 20.65
N THR A 256 26.38 -11.99 21.55
CA THR A 256 27.79 -11.91 21.95
C THR A 256 28.76 -12.53 20.94
N GLY A 257 28.23 -13.23 19.92
CA GLY A 257 29.01 -13.99 18.93
C GLY A 257 29.64 -15.26 19.51
N GLN A 258 29.26 -15.65 20.73
CA GLN A 258 29.84 -16.81 21.42
C GLN A 258 29.16 -18.13 21.02
N SER A 259 27.91 -18.07 20.56
CA SER A 259 27.16 -19.22 20.08
C SER A 259 27.07 -19.22 18.55
N GLU A 260 26.89 -20.40 17.93
CA GLU A 260 26.66 -20.51 16.47
C GLU A 260 25.41 -19.72 16.05
N TYR A 261 24.37 -19.72 16.90
CA TYR A 261 23.15 -18.95 16.67
C TYR A 261 23.38 -17.44 16.76
N ASP A 262 24.23 -16.98 17.68
CA ASP A 262 24.60 -15.56 17.79
C ASP A 262 25.29 -15.08 16.50
N SER A 263 26.23 -15.88 15.97
CA SER A 263 26.92 -15.59 14.71
C SER A 263 25.93 -15.53 13.54
N TYR A 264 25.02 -16.51 13.46
CA TYR A 264 23.96 -16.52 12.47
C TYR A 264 23.09 -15.25 12.53
N CYS A 265 22.68 -14.82 13.73
CA CYS A 265 21.85 -13.62 13.89
C CYS A 265 22.58 -12.35 13.45
N GLN A 266 23.89 -12.25 13.71
CA GLN A 266 24.71 -11.13 13.23
C GLN A 266 24.81 -11.10 11.69
N ASP A 267 25.03 -12.26 11.06
CA ASP A 267 25.07 -12.38 9.60
C ASP A 267 23.71 -12.08 8.96
N SER A 268 22.63 -12.63 9.52
CA SER A 268 21.25 -12.36 9.10
C SER A 268 20.91 -10.87 9.21
N ASN A 269 21.34 -10.20 10.28
CA ASN A 269 21.17 -8.76 10.43
C ASN A 269 21.99 -7.96 9.41
N LYS A 270 23.19 -8.40 9.05
CA LYS A 270 23.99 -7.77 7.99
C LYS A 270 23.27 -7.83 6.64
N ILE A 271 22.71 -9.00 6.28
CA ILE A 271 21.92 -9.16 5.04
C ILE A 271 20.73 -8.19 5.04
N TYR A 272 20.01 -8.10 6.15
CA TYR A 272 18.91 -7.15 6.31
C TYR A 272 19.37 -5.69 6.10
N GLN A 273 20.48 -5.27 6.72
CA GLN A 273 21.01 -3.91 6.57
C GLN A 273 21.42 -3.61 5.12
N ASP A 274 22.04 -4.58 4.44
CA ASP A 274 22.41 -4.43 3.03
C ASP A 274 21.16 -4.36 2.12
N ALA A 275 20.12 -5.14 2.42
CA ALA A 275 18.84 -5.10 1.70
C ALA A 275 18.14 -3.75 1.86
N VAL A 276 18.03 -3.24 3.09
CA VAL A 276 17.46 -1.91 3.36
C VAL A 276 18.20 -0.82 2.58
N LYS A 277 19.54 -0.86 2.56
CA LYS A 277 20.37 0.11 1.80
C LYS A 277 20.21 0.01 0.29
N SER A 278 19.76 -1.13 -0.24
CA SER A 278 19.56 -1.34 -1.68
C SER A 278 18.30 -0.64 -2.23
N LEU A 279 17.38 -0.24 -1.35
CA LEU A 279 16.14 0.49 -1.65
C LEU A 279 16.11 1.85 -0.91
N PRO A 280 17.05 2.77 -1.22
CA PRO A 280 17.06 4.09 -0.59
C PRO A 280 15.91 4.95 -1.12
N ASN A 281 15.44 5.91 -0.31
CA ASN A 281 14.60 7.00 -0.81
C ASN A 281 15.46 8.10 -1.46
N PRO A 282 14.92 8.91 -2.38
CA PRO A 282 15.55 10.19 -2.74
C PRO A 282 15.65 11.12 -1.53
N GLU A 283 16.58 12.07 -1.57
CA GLU A 283 16.63 13.12 -0.54
C GLU A 283 15.31 13.90 -0.55
N PRO A 284 14.58 13.94 0.59
CA PRO A 284 13.34 14.70 0.66
C PRO A 284 13.61 16.21 0.62
N PRO A 285 12.63 17.03 0.18
CA PRO A 285 12.71 18.47 0.35
C PRO A 285 12.92 18.83 1.83
N ASP A 286 13.60 19.95 2.09
CA ASP A 286 14.02 20.34 3.45
C ASP A 286 12.87 20.32 4.48
N GLU A 287 11.68 20.75 4.06
CA GLU A 287 10.45 20.78 4.87
C GLU A 287 9.95 19.38 5.32
N TYR A 288 10.36 18.33 4.60
CA TYR A 288 9.92 16.94 4.82
C TYR A 288 11.06 16.01 5.25
N LYS A 289 12.23 16.55 5.64
CA LYS A 289 13.38 15.74 6.13
C LYS A 289 13.04 14.91 7.36
N GLU A 290 12.15 15.39 8.22
CA GLU A 290 11.68 14.69 9.42
C GLU A 290 10.55 13.68 9.13
N CYS A 291 10.06 13.58 7.89
CA CYS A 291 9.01 12.64 7.53
C CYS A 291 9.59 11.22 7.40
N ALA A 292 9.26 10.34 8.36
CA ALA A 292 9.78 8.96 8.41
C ALA A 292 9.65 8.19 7.07
N SER A 293 8.51 8.32 6.37
CA SER A 293 8.29 7.69 5.06
C SER A 293 9.25 8.14 3.95
N LEU A 294 9.84 9.32 4.09
CA LEU A 294 10.72 9.95 3.10
C LEU A 294 12.19 9.97 3.55
N GLN A 295 12.50 9.49 4.75
CA GLN A 295 13.88 9.38 5.22
C GLN A 295 14.68 8.41 4.35
N GLU A 296 15.96 8.76 4.15
CA GLU A 296 16.92 7.95 3.39
C GLU A 296 17.09 6.56 4.03
N HIS A 297 17.34 6.54 5.34
CA HIS A 297 17.48 5.32 6.12
C HIS A 297 16.13 4.86 6.67
N LEU A 298 15.87 3.56 6.55
CA LEU A 298 14.66 2.92 7.05
C LEU A 298 15.00 2.11 8.30
N GLU A 299 14.37 2.46 9.41
CA GLU A 299 14.50 1.73 10.67
C GLU A 299 13.15 1.10 11.03
N HIS A 300 13.10 -0.23 11.04
CA HIS A 300 11.92 -0.96 11.50
C HIS A 300 11.96 -1.13 13.01
N THR A 301 10.80 -0.93 13.63
CA THR A 301 10.57 -1.06 15.08
C THR A 301 9.68 -2.25 15.42
N THR A 302 9.02 -2.85 14.43
CA THR A 302 8.11 -3.99 14.61
C THR A 302 8.33 -5.06 13.53
N PHE A 303 7.91 -6.29 13.81
CA PHE A 303 7.95 -7.36 12.81
C PHE A 303 7.06 -7.06 11.60
N LEU A 304 5.95 -6.35 11.81
CA LEU A 304 5.03 -5.98 10.73
C LEU A 304 5.69 -5.01 9.73
N GLU A 305 6.42 -4.01 10.23
CA GLU A 305 7.14 -3.06 9.39
C GLU A 305 8.21 -3.77 8.55
N GLU A 306 8.99 -4.68 9.16
CA GLU A 306 9.98 -5.45 8.41
C GLU A 306 9.32 -6.46 7.44
N LEU A 307 8.22 -7.11 7.81
CA LEU A 307 7.49 -8.00 6.91
C LEU A 307 6.93 -7.24 5.70
N MET A 308 6.49 -5.99 5.90
CA MET A 308 6.10 -5.09 4.82
C MET A 308 7.31 -4.75 3.93
N PHE A 309 8.48 -4.48 4.50
CA PHE A 309 9.71 -4.29 3.73
C PHE A 309 10.01 -5.48 2.81
N TRP A 310 9.99 -6.70 3.34
CA TRP A 310 10.23 -7.91 2.53
C TRP A 310 9.17 -8.11 1.45
N THR A 311 7.92 -7.73 1.74
CA THR A 311 6.86 -7.74 0.72
C THR A 311 7.15 -6.76 -0.41
N VAL A 312 7.71 -5.56 -0.12
CA VAL A 312 8.15 -4.62 -1.16
C VAL A 312 9.39 -5.13 -1.90
N ALA A 313 10.40 -5.59 -1.17
CA ALA A 313 11.66 -6.08 -1.73
C ALA A 313 11.47 -7.30 -2.65
N TYR A 314 10.45 -8.14 -2.37
CA TYR A 314 10.09 -9.31 -3.17
C TYR A 314 8.94 -9.06 -4.16
N GLU A 315 8.65 -7.79 -4.48
CA GLU A 315 7.70 -7.42 -5.52
C GLU A 315 6.27 -7.96 -5.25
N PHE A 316 5.83 -7.84 -3.99
CA PHE A 316 4.50 -8.20 -3.50
C PHE A 316 4.13 -9.67 -3.76
N PRO A 317 4.86 -10.65 -3.20
CA PRO A 317 4.56 -12.06 -3.46
C PRO A 317 3.19 -12.44 -2.91
N GLN A 318 2.38 -13.13 -3.74
CA GLN A 318 0.96 -13.37 -3.49
C GLN A 318 0.67 -14.00 -2.12
N LYS A 319 1.50 -14.94 -1.64
CA LYS A 319 1.30 -15.62 -0.36
C LYS A 319 1.55 -14.70 0.85
N LEU A 320 2.56 -13.81 0.79
CA LEU A 320 2.75 -12.79 1.83
C LEU A 320 1.63 -11.76 1.81
N VAL A 321 1.25 -11.29 0.61
CA VAL A 321 0.10 -10.39 0.45
C VAL A 321 -1.16 -11.00 1.04
N CYS A 322 -1.40 -12.30 0.78
CA CYS A 322 -2.53 -13.03 1.34
C CYS A 322 -2.48 -13.04 2.88
N LEU A 323 -1.33 -13.38 3.48
CA LEU A 323 -1.15 -13.35 4.93
C LEU A 323 -1.43 -11.96 5.51
N LEU A 324 -0.85 -10.91 4.91
CA LEU A 324 -1.00 -9.54 5.38
C LEU A 324 -2.47 -9.06 5.31
N LEU A 325 -3.18 -9.39 4.23
CA LEU A 325 -4.56 -8.94 4.02
C LEU A 325 -5.59 -9.75 4.82
N ASN A 326 -5.36 -11.05 5.09
CA ASN A 326 -6.29 -11.88 5.85
C ASN A 326 -6.41 -11.48 7.33
N MET A 327 -5.45 -10.71 7.82
CA MET A 327 -5.40 -10.18 9.19
C MET A 327 -6.19 -8.86 9.35
N LEU A 328 -6.63 -8.23 8.25
CA LEU A 328 -7.37 -6.95 8.25
C LEU A 328 -8.67 -6.89 9.07
N PRO A 329 -9.38 -8.01 9.36
CA PRO A 329 -10.49 -7.99 10.30
C PRO A 329 -10.13 -7.48 11.71
N GLU A 330 -8.85 -7.53 12.10
CA GLU A 330 -8.37 -7.00 13.38
C GLU A 330 -8.07 -5.49 13.25
N PRO A 331 -8.79 -4.60 13.96
CA PRO A 331 -8.66 -3.15 13.77
C PRO A 331 -7.28 -2.58 14.06
N ASP A 332 -6.67 -2.99 15.18
CA ASP A 332 -5.34 -2.53 15.59
C ASP A 332 -4.27 -2.95 14.57
N TYR A 333 -4.42 -4.16 14.01
CA TYR A 333 -3.59 -4.64 12.93
C TYR A 333 -3.79 -3.84 11.64
N LYS A 334 -5.04 -3.57 11.24
CA LYS A 334 -5.35 -2.81 10.01
C LYS A 334 -4.71 -1.43 10.05
N GLU A 335 -4.76 -0.76 11.22
CA GLU A 335 -4.05 0.50 11.40
C GLU A 335 -2.53 0.33 11.31
N ALA A 336 -1.95 -0.64 12.04
CA ALA A 336 -0.50 -0.87 12.02
C ALA A 336 0.04 -1.24 10.62
N LEU A 337 -0.68 -2.08 9.86
CA LEU A 337 -0.31 -2.45 8.49
C LEU A 337 -0.40 -1.24 7.55
N THR A 338 -1.43 -0.40 7.71
CA THR A 338 -1.56 0.81 6.90
C THR A 338 -0.40 1.77 7.17
N ARG A 339 -0.01 1.95 8.44
CA ARG A 339 1.17 2.76 8.80
C ARG A 339 2.45 2.19 8.21
N ALA A 340 2.65 0.88 8.31
CA ALA A 340 3.79 0.20 7.71
C ALA A 340 3.82 0.38 6.18
N PHE A 341 2.67 0.28 5.50
CA PHE A 341 2.58 0.52 4.06
C PHE A 341 2.96 1.96 3.69
N VAL A 342 2.47 2.96 4.45
CA VAL A 342 2.81 4.37 4.25
C VAL A 342 4.30 4.65 4.50
N LEU A 343 4.92 3.98 5.48
CA LEU A 343 6.37 4.06 5.73
C LEU A 343 7.20 3.63 4.50
N HIS A 344 6.70 2.68 3.73
CA HIS A 344 7.37 2.11 2.56
C HIS A 344 6.97 2.76 1.23
N TYR A 345 5.99 3.67 1.24
CA TYR A 345 5.32 4.13 0.02
C TYR A 345 6.27 4.71 -1.04
N SER A 346 7.23 5.54 -0.62
CA SER A 346 8.23 6.10 -1.54
C SER A 346 9.19 5.05 -2.11
N ARG A 347 9.44 3.95 -1.39
CA ARG A 347 10.25 2.82 -1.89
C ARG A 347 9.48 1.98 -2.89
N ILE A 348 8.16 1.84 -2.72
CA ILE A 348 7.28 1.18 -3.69
C ILE A 348 7.34 1.89 -5.04
N SER A 349 7.37 3.23 -5.07
CA SER A 349 7.48 3.98 -6.33
C SER A 349 8.77 3.68 -7.09
N MET A 350 9.90 3.60 -6.37
CA MET A 350 11.20 3.27 -6.95
C MET A 350 11.29 1.82 -7.42
N MET A 351 10.57 0.92 -6.73
CA MET A 351 10.47 -0.49 -7.11
C MET A 351 9.68 -0.64 -8.42
N LEU A 352 8.52 0.03 -8.53
CA LEU A 352 7.69 0.07 -9.75
C LEU A 352 8.47 0.53 -10.99
N GLU A 353 9.31 1.56 -10.84
CA GLU A 353 10.16 2.09 -11.93
C GLU A 353 11.18 1.06 -12.44
N ARG A 354 11.67 0.18 -11.58
CA ARG A 354 12.75 -0.79 -11.89
C ARG A 354 12.24 -2.18 -12.27
N SER A 355 10.93 -2.41 -12.18
CA SER A 355 10.35 -3.73 -12.38
C SER A 355 10.49 -4.23 -13.82
N ALA A 356 10.76 -5.52 -13.98
CA ALA A 356 10.73 -6.20 -15.27
C ALA A 356 9.30 -6.58 -15.72
N ASP A 357 8.32 -6.58 -14.81
CA ASP A 357 6.91 -6.88 -15.06
C ASP A 357 6.01 -5.85 -14.33
N PRO A 358 5.99 -4.59 -14.83
CA PRO A 358 5.27 -3.49 -14.16
C PRO A 358 3.77 -3.74 -14.05
N ASP A 359 3.14 -4.39 -15.03
CA ASP A 359 1.70 -4.65 -15.04
C ASP A 359 1.28 -5.53 -13.86
N THR A 360 1.93 -6.69 -13.70
CA THR A 360 1.60 -7.62 -12.62
C THR A 360 1.85 -6.99 -11.26
N LEU A 361 2.99 -6.31 -11.10
CA LEU A 361 3.35 -5.63 -9.87
C LEU A 361 2.37 -4.52 -9.52
N SER A 362 2.03 -3.67 -10.50
CA SER A 362 1.09 -2.55 -10.35
C SER A 362 -0.26 -3.04 -9.81
N ASN A 363 -0.79 -4.12 -10.37
CA ASN A 363 -2.03 -4.73 -9.90
C ASN A 363 -1.95 -5.24 -8.46
N ARG A 364 -0.79 -5.79 -8.04
CA ARG A 364 -0.59 -6.28 -6.67
C ARG A 364 -0.46 -5.14 -5.67
N VAL A 365 0.26 -4.07 -6.01
CA VAL A 365 0.38 -2.86 -5.19
C VAL A 365 -0.99 -2.25 -4.98
N VAL A 366 -1.74 -2.01 -6.06
CA VAL A 366 -3.10 -1.46 -5.98
C VAL A 366 -4.01 -2.38 -5.16
N HIS A 367 -3.93 -3.69 -5.38
CA HIS A 367 -4.74 -4.63 -4.60
C HIS A 367 -4.52 -4.49 -3.09
N VAL A 368 -3.28 -4.29 -2.62
CA VAL A 368 -3.02 -4.03 -1.20
C VAL A 368 -3.55 -2.66 -0.79
N SER A 369 -3.19 -1.60 -1.51
CA SER A 369 -3.49 -0.22 -1.12
C SER A 369 -4.99 0.09 -1.07
N VAL A 370 -5.82 -0.46 -1.97
CA VAL A 370 -7.29 -0.26 -1.88
C VAL A 370 -7.87 -0.86 -0.62
N GLN A 371 -7.33 -1.95 -0.07
CA GLN A 371 -7.82 -2.51 1.20
C GLN A 371 -7.48 -1.62 2.40
N LEU A 372 -6.38 -0.87 2.31
CA LEU A 372 -5.87 0.00 3.37
C LEU A 372 -6.50 1.39 3.34
N PHE A 373 -6.64 2.00 2.15
CA PHE A 373 -7.05 3.39 1.98
C PHE A 373 -8.55 3.61 1.74
N SER A 374 -9.36 2.53 1.63
CA SER A 374 -10.81 2.67 1.44
C SER A 374 -11.57 3.15 2.68
N ASN A 375 -10.98 3.06 3.88
CA ASN A 375 -11.59 3.54 5.11
C ASN A 375 -11.28 5.04 5.30
N GLU A 376 -12.32 5.90 5.22
CA GLU A 376 -12.18 7.36 5.33
C GLU A 376 -11.41 7.79 6.60
N GLY A 377 -11.81 7.26 7.76
CA GLY A 377 -11.23 7.65 9.04
C GLY A 377 -9.75 7.25 9.17
N LEU A 378 -9.38 6.09 8.66
CA LEU A 378 -7.99 5.62 8.65
C LEU A 378 -7.16 6.39 7.64
N ALA A 379 -7.68 6.62 6.41
CA ALA A 379 -7.02 7.44 5.40
C ALA A 379 -6.73 8.85 5.94
N LEU A 380 -7.72 9.49 6.58
CA LEU A 380 -7.55 10.80 7.19
C LEU A 380 -6.46 10.79 8.30
N ARG A 381 -6.43 9.76 9.16
CA ARG A 381 -5.36 9.61 10.15
C ARG A 381 -3.97 9.51 9.49
N MET A 382 -3.83 8.78 8.39
CA MET A 382 -2.56 8.68 7.67
C MET A 382 -2.15 10.01 7.04
N VAL A 383 -3.11 10.79 6.54
CA VAL A 383 -2.85 12.14 6.03
C VAL A 383 -2.33 13.06 7.13
N ASP A 384 -2.98 13.07 8.30
CA ASP A 384 -2.62 13.99 9.38
C ASP A 384 -1.35 13.56 10.13
N GLN A 385 -1.15 12.25 10.37
CA GLN A 385 -0.04 11.76 11.20
C GLN A 385 1.22 11.40 10.39
N LEU A 386 1.06 10.92 9.15
CA LEU A 386 2.16 10.41 8.32
C LEU A 386 2.34 11.20 7.02
N LYS A 387 1.62 12.32 6.86
CA LYS A 387 1.70 13.20 5.68
C LYS A 387 1.43 12.45 4.37
N LEU A 388 0.51 11.48 4.38
CA LEU A 388 0.24 10.59 3.24
C LEU A 388 0.12 11.30 1.88
N LEU A 389 -0.65 12.40 1.80
CA LEU A 389 -0.80 13.17 0.55
C LEU A 389 0.54 13.71 0.05
N HIS A 390 1.39 14.22 0.94
CA HIS A 390 2.71 14.75 0.59
C HIS A 390 3.61 13.63 0.10
N VAL A 391 3.63 12.50 0.81
CA VAL A 391 4.40 11.32 0.40
C VAL A 391 3.99 10.87 -1.01
N MET A 392 2.69 10.76 -1.29
CA MET A 392 2.16 10.38 -2.61
C MET A 392 2.58 11.36 -3.72
N VAL A 393 2.40 12.66 -3.51
CA VAL A 393 2.73 13.70 -4.50
C VAL A 393 4.25 13.78 -4.74
N ILE A 394 5.06 13.72 -3.67
CA ILE A 394 6.53 13.71 -3.77
C ILE A 394 7.01 12.47 -4.54
N SER A 395 6.47 11.29 -4.24
CA SER A 395 6.83 10.05 -4.95
C SER A 395 6.46 10.10 -6.44
N LEU A 396 5.29 10.65 -6.79
CA LEU A 396 4.89 10.88 -8.18
C LEU A 396 5.81 11.87 -8.90
N LYS A 397 6.07 13.03 -8.27
CA LYS A 397 6.95 14.08 -8.79
C LYS A 397 8.36 13.55 -9.05
N TYR A 398 8.91 12.76 -8.11
CA TYR A 398 10.23 12.16 -8.26
C TYR A 398 10.31 11.15 -9.41
N MET A 399 9.28 10.32 -9.57
CA MET A 399 9.22 9.37 -10.69
C MET A 399 9.25 10.11 -12.04
N MET A 400 8.48 11.19 -12.17
CA MET A 400 8.41 12.00 -13.39
C MET A 400 9.68 12.84 -13.62
N SER A 401 10.31 13.36 -12.57
CA SER A 401 11.49 14.22 -12.71
C SER A 401 12.68 13.52 -13.37
N LYS A 402 12.76 12.19 -13.29
CA LYS A 402 13.83 11.39 -13.90
C LYS A 402 13.71 11.23 -15.41
N ILE A 403 12.53 11.48 -15.97
CA ILE A 403 12.23 11.26 -17.39
C ILE A 403 11.95 12.57 -18.12
N LEU A 404 12.35 13.71 -17.54
CA LEU A 404 12.15 15.01 -18.16
C LEU A 404 13.05 15.20 -19.39
N ILE A 405 12.46 15.79 -20.43
CA ILE A 405 13.12 16.26 -21.64
C ILE A 405 12.74 17.72 -21.89
N GLN A 406 13.62 18.46 -22.56
CA GLN A 406 13.34 19.86 -22.89
C GLN A 406 12.11 19.93 -23.81
N ASN A 407 11.20 20.85 -23.49
CA ASN A 407 10.03 21.10 -24.31
C ASN A 407 10.41 21.80 -25.62
N THR A 408 9.73 21.47 -26.71
CA THR A 408 10.03 22.00 -28.04
C THR A 408 8.96 22.93 -28.58
N LEU A 409 7.94 23.30 -27.78
CA LEU A 409 6.94 24.27 -28.21
C LEU A 409 7.59 25.64 -28.44
N HIS A 410 7.11 26.32 -29.49
CA HIS A 410 7.45 27.71 -29.79
C HIS A 410 8.93 27.86 -30.16
N ASP A 411 9.65 28.81 -29.57
CA ASP A 411 11.05 29.07 -29.86
C ASP A 411 11.93 28.22 -28.92
N PRO A 412 12.59 27.14 -29.39
CA PRO A 412 13.34 26.24 -28.52
C PRO A 412 14.53 26.92 -27.83
N ASP A 413 15.09 27.98 -28.43
CA ASP A 413 16.22 28.72 -27.87
C ASP A 413 15.81 29.61 -26.68
N LYS A 414 14.51 29.89 -26.56
CA LYS A 414 13.92 30.68 -25.46
C LYS A 414 13.02 29.85 -24.55
N ASN A 415 12.82 28.57 -24.86
CA ASN A 415 12.02 27.65 -24.09
C ASN A 415 12.90 26.92 -23.07
N PHE A 416 12.61 27.15 -21.78
CA PHE A 416 13.29 26.51 -20.65
C PHE A 416 12.37 25.55 -19.89
N HIS A 417 11.17 25.28 -20.41
CA HIS A 417 10.23 24.33 -19.85
C HIS A 417 10.66 22.89 -20.13
N TYR A 418 10.40 21.99 -19.17
CA TYR A 418 10.69 20.57 -19.28
C TYR A 418 9.41 19.76 -19.12
N VAL A 419 9.29 18.70 -19.90
CA VAL A 419 8.12 17.81 -19.91
C VAL A 419 8.52 16.35 -19.84
N VAL A 420 7.60 15.49 -19.41
CA VAL A 420 7.83 14.04 -19.38
C VAL A 420 8.04 13.45 -20.77
N ASP A 421 9.05 12.59 -20.90
CA ASP A 421 9.33 11.82 -22.11
C ASP A 421 8.38 10.62 -22.21
N CYS A 422 7.36 10.75 -23.06
CA CYS A 422 6.35 9.72 -23.30
C CYS A 422 6.90 8.44 -23.94
N ALA A 423 8.16 8.44 -24.44
CA ALA A 423 8.79 7.24 -24.99
C ALA A 423 9.43 6.34 -23.93
N ARG A 424 9.55 6.80 -22.67
CA ARG A 424 10.13 6.03 -21.56
C ARG A 424 9.22 4.92 -21.08
N GLN A 425 9.82 3.85 -20.56
CA GLN A 425 9.09 2.68 -20.04
C GLN A 425 8.08 3.08 -18.97
N VAL A 426 8.45 3.96 -18.04
CA VAL A 426 7.57 4.50 -17.00
C VAL A 426 6.24 5.02 -17.56
N MET A 427 6.28 5.67 -18.72
CA MET A 427 5.10 6.23 -19.39
C MET A 427 4.33 5.17 -20.19
N LYS A 428 5.04 4.33 -20.95
CA LYS A 428 4.42 3.33 -21.85
C LYS A 428 3.78 2.16 -21.09
N GLU A 429 4.40 1.73 -19.99
CA GLU A 429 3.96 0.61 -19.15
C GLU A 429 3.20 1.09 -17.90
N HIS A 430 2.79 2.37 -17.87
CA HIS A 430 1.97 2.95 -16.79
C HIS A 430 2.52 2.71 -15.36
N CYS A 431 3.84 2.71 -15.16
CA CYS A 431 4.45 2.42 -13.85
C CYS A 431 3.98 3.37 -12.72
N TYR A 432 3.49 4.57 -13.06
CA TYR A 432 2.96 5.57 -12.13
C TYR A 432 1.51 5.32 -11.73
N TRP A 433 0.77 4.48 -12.47
CA TRP A 433 -0.66 4.26 -12.29
C TRP A 433 -1.03 3.81 -10.87
N PRO A 434 -0.28 2.92 -10.19
CA PRO A 434 -0.61 2.56 -8.81
C PRO A 434 -0.68 3.75 -7.86
N LEU A 435 0.27 4.68 -7.97
CA LEU A 435 0.33 5.86 -7.11
C LEU A 435 -0.82 6.83 -7.40
N VAL A 436 -1.15 7.02 -8.68
CA VAL A 436 -2.29 7.84 -9.10
C VAL A 436 -3.62 7.22 -8.66
N SER A 437 -3.76 5.89 -8.79
CA SER A 437 -4.93 5.15 -8.35
C SER A 437 -5.14 5.31 -6.83
N ASP A 438 -4.07 5.19 -6.05
CA ASP A 438 -4.12 5.38 -4.60
C ASP A 438 -4.48 6.81 -4.21
N LEU A 439 -3.86 7.81 -4.87
CA LEU A 439 -4.17 9.21 -4.67
C LEU A 439 -5.66 9.47 -4.96
N ASN A 440 -6.16 8.96 -6.07
CA ASN A 440 -7.57 9.08 -6.43
C ASN A 440 -8.49 8.39 -5.41
N ASN A 441 -8.10 7.23 -4.87
CA ASN A 441 -8.84 6.54 -3.83
C ASN A 441 -8.93 7.37 -2.54
N VAL A 442 -7.83 7.96 -2.08
CA VAL A 442 -7.86 8.80 -0.87
C VAL A 442 -8.60 10.13 -1.11
N LEU A 443 -8.45 10.74 -2.29
CA LEU A 443 -9.17 11.97 -2.66
C LEU A 443 -10.68 11.74 -2.87
N SER A 444 -11.14 10.48 -3.00
CA SER A 444 -12.56 10.16 -3.01
C SER A 444 -13.24 10.45 -1.66
N HIS A 445 -12.48 10.54 -0.57
CA HIS A 445 -12.98 10.92 0.76
C HIS A 445 -13.01 12.44 0.92
N LYS A 446 -14.18 13.00 1.24
CA LYS A 446 -14.37 14.46 1.35
C LYS A 446 -13.39 15.14 2.33
N PRO A 447 -13.16 14.62 3.55
CA PRO A 447 -12.22 15.24 4.48
C PRO A 447 -10.78 15.31 3.95
N VAL A 448 -10.35 14.28 3.23
CA VAL A 448 -9.02 14.21 2.62
C VAL A 448 -8.89 15.20 1.46
N ALA A 449 -9.88 15.27 0.57
CA ALA A 449 -9.90 16.24 -0.53
C ALA A 449 -9.89 17.69 -0.02
N VAL A 450 -10.62 17.98 1.06
CA VAL A 450 -10.57 19.29 1.72
C VAL A 450 -9.17 19.56 2.27
N ARG A 451 -8.52 18.57 2.90
CA ARG A 451 -7.14 18.72 3.39
C ARG A 451 -6.17 19.05 2.27
N PHE A 452 -6.30 18.38 1.13
CA PHE A 452 -5.49 18.63 -0.07
C PHE A 452 -5.64 20.08 -0.58
N MET A 453 -6.87 20.55 -0.78
CA MET A 453 -7.12 21.91 -1.31
C MET A 453 -6.89 23.04 -0.30
N SER A 454 -6.79 22.71 0.99
CA SER A 454 -6.57 23.68 2.07
C SER A 454 -5.10 23.86 2.41
N ASP A 455 -4.20 23.09 1.81
CA ASP A 455 -2.76 23.09 2.09
C ASP A 455 -2.02 23.75 0.92
N ASP A 456 -1.32 24.87 1.19
CA ASP A 456 -0.62 25.65 0.15
C ASP A 456 0.50 24.82 -0.48
N THR A 457 1.30 24.11 0.34
CA THR A 457 2.44 23.32 -0.14
C THR A 457 2.00 22.13 -0.99
N LEU A 458 0.89 21.46 -0.64
CA LEU A 458 0.32 20.43 -1.51
C LEU A 458 -0.12 20.97 -2.87
N LEU A 459 -0.77 22.14 -2.90
CA LEU A 459 -1.19 22.74 -4.16
C LEU A 459 0.01 23.15 -5.02
N GLU A 460 1.05 23.75 -4.44
CA GLU A 460 2.30 24.07 -5.14
C GLU A 460 2.93 22.81 -5.74
N MET A 461 3.17 21.78 -4.92
CA MET A 461 3.76 20.53 -5.41
C MET A 461 2.89 19.83 -6.47
N TRP A 462 1.57 19.92 -6.34
CA TRP A 462 0.63 19.34 -7.30
C TRP A 462 0.69 20.04 -8.65
N PHE A 463 0.71 21.37 -8.67
CA PHE A 463 0.80 22.11 -9.92
C PHE A 463 2.20 22.04 -10.54
N ASP A 464 3.27 21.96 -9.74
CA ASP A 464 4.61 21.61 -10.23
C ASP A 464 4.60 20.25 -10.95
N PHE A 465 3.96 19.26 -10.35
CA PHE A 465 3.81 17.93 -10.94
C PHE A 465 3.02 18.00 -12.25
N LEU A 466 1.87 18.68 -12.28
CA LEU A 466 1.06 18.84 -13.49
C LEU A 466 1.78 19.62 -14.61
N SER A 467 2.64 20.59 -14.25
CA SER A 467 3.46 21.33 -15.21
C SER A 467 4.38 20.42 -16.03
N MET A 468 4.83 19.28 -15.48
CA MET A 468 5.62 18.29 -16.21
C MET A 468 4.84 17.63 -17.36
N PHE A 469 3.50 17.67 -17.34
CA PHE A 469 2.62 17.16 -18.40
C PHE A 469 2.09 18.30 -19.29
N GLN A 470 2.22 19.56 -18.88
CA GLN A 470 1.75 20.72 -19.62
C GLN A 470 2.61 20.95 -20.88
N GLY A 471 2.01 20.73 -22.04
CA GLY A 471 2.67 20.84 -23.33
C GLY A 471 3.52 19.63 -23.73
N MET A 472 3.33 18.46 -23.09
CA MET A 472 4.05 17.23 -23.45
C MET A 472 3.66 16.69 -24.84
N ASN A 473 4.45 15.74 -25.36
CA ASN A 473 4.19 15.06 -26.64
C ASN A 473 3.87 16.05 -27.79
N VAL A 474 4.78 16.98 -28.04
CA VAL A 474 4.65 18.04 -29.06
C VAL A 474 4.55 17.43 -30.45
N ASN A 475 3.62 17.93 -31.24
CA ASN A 475 3.33 17.51 -32.61
C ASN A 475 3.65 18.61 -33.60
N GLN A 476 4.17 18.22 -34.76
CA GLN A 476 4.29 19.09 -35.92
C GLN A 476 3.02 18.95 -36.77
N ARG A 477 2.34 20.08 -37.05
CA ARG A 477 1.16 20.09 -37.91
C ARG A 477 1.56 19.84 -39.36
N GLU A 478 1.10 18.73 -39.92
CA GLU A 478 1.25 18.41 -41.33
C GLU A 478 0.17 19.09 -42.19
N LEU A 479 0.58 19.90 -43.16
CA LEU A 479 -0.34 20.66 -44.03
C LEU A 479 -0.46 20.08 -45.45
N SER A 480 0.44 19.17 -45.84
CA SER A 480 0.59 18.75 -47.24
C SER A 480 0.41 17.24 -47.48
N GLN A 481 0.79 16.40 -46.51
CA GLN A 481 0.69 14.94 -46.63
C GLN A 481 -0.18 14.37 -45.53
N HIS A 482 -0.86 13.27 -45.84
CA HIS A 482 -1.60 12.51 -44.85
C HIS A 482 -0.63 11.74 -43.95
N VAL A 483 -0.83 11.82 -42.64
CA VAL A 483 -0.09 11.02 -41.65
C VAL A 483 -0.71 9.63 -41.59
N GLU A 484 -0.03 8.64 -42.16
CA GLU A 484 -0.55 7.25 -42.24
C GLU A 484 -0.51 6.52 -40.90
N PHE A 485 0.44 6.85 -40.02
CA PHE A 485 0.63 6.18 -38.73
C PHE A 485 0.87 7.20 -37.62
N GLU A 486 0.17 7.03 -36.51
CA GLU A 486 0.39 7.83 -35.29
C GLU A 486 1.65 7.36 -34.56
N PRO A 487 2.39 8.28 -33.90
CA PRO A 487 3.50 7.90 -33.03
C PRO A 487 3.04 6.99 -31.87
N ASN A 488 3.84 5.99 -31.54
CA ASN A 488 3.59 5.07 -30.41
C ASN A 488 3.50 5.78 -29.04
N THR A 489 3.90 7.05 -28.95
CA THR A 489 3.83 7.87 -27.73
C THR A 489 2.44 8.43 -27.45
N TYR A 490 1.51 8.41 -28.43
CA TYR A 490 0.17 8.98 -28.28
C TYR A 490 -0.62 8.31 -27.16
N TYR A 491 -0.65 6.97 -27.17
CA TYR A 491 -1.34 6.20 -26.14
C TYR A 491 -0.82 6.54 -24.74
N ALA A 492 0.50 6.55 -24.56
CA ALA A 492 1.13 6.88 -23.28
C ALA A 492 0.78 8.31 -22.83
N ALA A 493 0.81 9.29 -23.74
CA ALA A 493 0.53 10.70 -23.42
C ALA A 493 -0.95 10.94 -23.05
N PHE A 494 -1.89 10.39 -23.83
CA PHE A 494 -3.32 10.53 -23.53
C PHE A 494 -3.70 9.80 -22.24
N SER A 495 -3.19 8.58 -22.04
CA SER A 495 -3.41 7.84 -20.81
C SER A 495 -2.84 8.58 -19.60
N ALA A 496 -1.62 9.11 -19.70
CA ALA A 496 -1.01 9.86 -18.60
C ALA A 496 -1.79 11.11 -18.23
N GLU A 497 -2.25 11.90 -19.20
CA GLU A 497 -3.09 13.06 -18.89
C GLU A 497 -4.43 12.65 -18.27
N LEU A 498 -5.07 11.59 -18.78
CA LEU A 498 -6.32 11.09 -18.23
C LEU A 498 -6.14 10.62 -16.78
N GLU A 499 -5.13 9.78 -16.56
CA GLU A 499 -4.87 9.12 -15.28
C GLU A 499 -4.28 10.11 -14.27
N ALA A 500 -3.11 10.69 -14.56
CA ALA A 500 -2.35 11.50 -13.61
C ALA A 500 -2.91 12.91 -13.40
N SER A 501 -3.72 13.43 -14.33
CA SER A 501 -4.28 14.78 -14.24
C SER A 501 -5.80 14.78 -14.09
N ALA A 502 -6.54 14.22 -15.07
CA ALA A 502 -7.98 14.39 -15.13
C ALA A 502 -8.74 13.63 -14.01
N TYR A 503 -8.35 12.39 -13.67
CA TYR A 503 -9.01 11.66 -12.59
C TYR A 503 -8.88 12.36 -11.21
N PRO A 504 -7.67 12.75 -10.74
CA PRO A 504 -7.54 13.53 -9.51
C PRO A 504 -8.32 14.85 -9.54
N MET A 505 -8.34 15.54 -10.69
CA MET A 505 -9.12 16.78 -10.87
C MET A 505 -10.60 16.54 -10.55
N TRP A 506 -11.18 15.51 -11.16
CA TRP A 506 -12.60 15.19 -10.97
C TRP A 506 -12.89 14.68 -9.56
N ALA A 507 -11.97 13.94 -8.94
CA ALA A 507 -12.10 13.54 -7.55
C ALA A 507 -12.23 14.77 -6.64
N LEU A 508 -11.36 15.77 -6.79
CA LEU A 508 -11.43 17.03 -6.04
C LEU A 508 -12.73 17.79 -6.32
N VAL A 509 -13.06 18.01 -7.60
CA VAL A 509 -14.25 18.77 -8.02
C VAL A 509 -15.56 18.14 -7.52
N SER A 510 -15.62 16.82 -7.41
CA SER A 510 -16.83 16.10 -6.97
C SER A 510 -17.33 16.50 -5.58
N HIS A 511 -16.42 17.01 -4.73
CA HIS A 511 -16.68 17.46 -3.36
C HIS A 511 -17.05 18.94 -3.23
N LEU A 512 -16.83 19.73 -4.29
CA LEU A 512 -17.00 21.18 -4.31
C LEU A 512 -18.44 21.57 -4.65
N ARG A 513 -19.37 21.23 -3.75
CA ARG A 513 -20.79 21.54 -3.88
C ARG A 513 -21.14 22.72 -2.98
N GLY A 514 -21.96 23.64 -3.50
CA GLY A 514 -22.51 24.75 -2.72
C GLY A 514 -21.54 25.90 -2.42
N PRO A 515 -22.06 27.04 -1.92
CA PRO A 515 -21.26 28.25 -1.65
C PRO A 515 -20.17 28.07 -0.59
N GLU A 516 -20.33 27.14 0.35
CA GLU A 516 -19.39 26.89 1.44
C GLU A 516 -18.02 26.39 0.96
N SER A 517 -17.96 25.82 -0.24
CA SER A 517 -16.73 25.29 -0.85
C SER A 517 -16.07 26.27 -1.83
N ALA A 518 -16.64 27.47 -2.02
CA ALA A 518 -16.12 28.47 -2.96
C ALA A 518 -14.69 28.92 -2.64
N THR A 519 -14.34 28.97 -1.36
CA THR A 519 -12.98 29.33 -0.90
C THR A 519 -11.93 28.35 -1.38
N LEU A 520 -12.24 27.04 -1.39
CA LEU A 520 -11.35 26.00 -1.89
C LEU A 520 -11.13 26.13 -3.40
N SER A 521 -12.20 26.34 -4.17
CA SER A 521 -12.08 26.55 -5.62
C SER A 521 -11.24 27.77 -5.96
N ARG A 522 -11.42 28.88 -5.23
CA ARG A 522 -10.58 30.09 -5.42
C ARG A 522 -9.11 29.79 -5.15
N ARG A 523 -8.79 29.05 -4.07
CA ARG A 523 -7.42 28.64 -3.78
C ARG A 523 -6.81 27.83 -4.92
N VAL A 524 -7.50 26.77 -5.36
CA VAL A 524 -7.02 25.94 -6.48
C VAL A 524 -6.82 26.78 -7.75
N LEU A 525 -7.76 27.68 -8.06
CA LEU A 525 -7.63 28.59 -9.21
C LEU A 525 -6.43 29.53 -9.09
N THR A 526 -6.14 30.06 -7.91
CA THR A 526 -4.97 30.93 -7.67
C THR A 526 -3.67 30.18 -7.95
N PHE A 527 -3.47 29.00 -7.38
CA PHE A 527 -2.24 28.21 -7.62
C PHE A 527 -2.15 27.71 -9.07
N CYS A 528 -3.28 27.31 -9.67
CA CYS A 528 -3.33 26.94 -11.08
C CYS A 528 -2.92 28.11 -11.98
N LEU A 529 -3.34 29.33 -11.63
CA LEU A 529 -3.01 30.53 -12.39
C LEU A 529 -1.52 30.87 -12.28
N ILE A 530 -0.93 30.74 -11.09
CA ILE A 530 0.52 30.91 -10.91
C ILE A 530 1.29 29.94 -11.81
N ALA A 531 0.95 28.65 -11.75
CA ALA A 531 1.60 27.64 -12.59
C ALA A 531 1.39 27.86 -14.09
N LEU A 532 0.22 28.37 -14.50
CA LEU A 532 -0.03 28.76 -15.88
C LEU A 532 0.84 29.95 -16.31
N GLN A 533 1.02 30.95 -15.46
CA GLN A 533 1.89 32.09 -15.74
C GLN A 533 3.34 31.63 -15.89
N ASP A 534 3.84 30.86 -14.92
CA ASP A 534 5.20 30.31 -14.94
C ASP A 534 5.44 29.46 -16.19
N TRP A 535 4.44 28.66 -16.60
CA TRP A 535 4.51 27.87 -17.82
C TRP A 535 4.52 28.74 -19.09
N LEU A 536 3.65 29.76 -19.17
CA LEU A 536 3.61 30.70 -20.31
C LEU A 536 4.97 31.40 -20.51
N ASP A 537 5.58 31.83 -19.40
CA ASP A 537 6.92 32.41 -19.39
C ASP A 537 7.97 31.35 -19.77
N GLY A 538 7.83 30.12 -19.27
CA GLY A 538 8.65 28.94 -19.55
C GLY A 538 8.77 28.56 -21.03
N VAL A 539 7.64 28.62 -21.74
CA VAL A 539 7.59 28.36 -23.19
C VAL A 539 7.77 29.63 -24.04
N ASN A 540 8.00 30.78 -23.40
CA ASN A 540 8.12 32.09 -24.04
C ASN A 540 6.89 32.45 -24.92
N TYR A 541 5.68 32.18 -24.42
CA TYR A 541 4.41 32.56 -25.04
C TYR A 541 3.89 33.89 -24.45
N THR A 542 4.53 35.00 -24.84
CA THR A 542 4.25 36.33 -24.28
C THR A 542 3.25 37.16 -25.07
N HIS A 543 2.90 36.72 -26.30
CA HIS A 543 1.96 37.40 -27.17
C HIS A 543 0.99 36.41 -27.82
N PRO A 544 -0.30 36.79 -28.01
CA PRO A 544 -1.29 35.93 -28.67
C PRO A 544 -0.90 35.51 -30.09
N ASN A 545 -0.18 36.39 -30.80
CA ASN A 545 0.29 36.17 -32.16
C ASN A 545 1.76 35.73 -32.11
N VAL A 546 1.99 34.43 -32.28
CA VAL A 546 3.34 33.86 -32.40
C VAL A 546 3.55 33.44 -33.85
N SER A 547 4.73 33.71 -34.42
CA SER A 547 5.09 33.18 -35.74
C SER A 547 5.03 31.66 -35.67
N ASP A 548 4.08 31.06 -36.37
CA ASP A 548 3.71 29.68 -36.11
C ASP A 548 4.80 28.72 -36.59
N SER A 549 5.50 28.09 -35.65
CA SER A 549 6.36 26.94 -35.91
C SER A 549 5.54 25.70 -36.31
N LEU A 550 4.20 25.82 -36.41
CA LEU A 550 3.24 24.76 -36.67
C LEU A 550 3.29 23.64 -35.61
N GLN A 551 3.90 23.92 -34.45
CA GLN A 551 4.01 23.00 -33.34
C GLN A 551 2.86 23.19 -32.36
N VAL A 552 2.24 22.07 -31.96
CA VAL A 552 1.11 22.05 -31.00
C VAL A 552 1.22 20.87 -30.06
N SER A 553 0.67 21.01 -28.87
CA SER A 553 0.42 19.88 -27.96
C SER A 553 -1.07 19.78 -27.67
N PHE A 554 -1.58 18.55 -27.60
CA PHE A 554 -2.97 18.28 -27.16
C PHE A 554 -3.11 18.27 -25.63
N HIS A 555 -1.97 18.23 -24.93
CA HIS A 555 -1.88 17.98 -23.50
C HIS A 555 -1.71 19.29 -22.74
N LEU A 556 -2.81 19.74 -22.14
CA LEU A 556 -2.97 21.05 -21.51
C LEU A 556 -3.65 20.90 -20.14
N PRO A 557 -3.13 20.05 -19.24
CA PRO A 557 -3.72 19.78 -17.93
C PRO A 557 -3.98 21.05 -17.11
N LEU A 558 -3.05 22.02 -17.09
CA LEU A 558 -3.25 23.26 -16.33
C LEU A 558 -4.43 24.09 -16.87
N HIS A 559 -4.57 24.18 -18.20
CA HIS A 559 -5.71 24.87 -18.81
C HIS A 559 -7.03 24.17 -18.49
N ARG A 560 -7.03 22.82 -18.51
CA ARG A 560 -8.20 22.01 -18.16
C ARG A 560 -8.58 22.20 -16.68
N TYR A 561 -7.60 22.21 -15.76
CA TYR A 561 -7.83 22.51 -14.35
C TYR A 561 -8.47 23.89 -14.16
N PHE A 562 -7.87 24.93 -14.74
CA PHE A 562 -8.39 26.29 -14.63
C PHE A 562 -9.83 26.40 -15.15
N ALA A 563 -10.10 25.88 -16.34
CA ALA A 563 -11.43 25.91 -16.96
C ALA A 563 -12.48 25.15 -16.14
N VAL A 564 -12.14 23.95 -15.64
CA VAL A 564 -13.07 23.12 -14.87
C VAL A 564 -13.39 23.73 -13.51
N PHE A 565 -12.38 24.16 -12.76
CA PHE A 565 -12.60 24.77 -11.44
C PHE A 565 -13.33 26.12 -11.55
N MET A 566 -13.05 26.92 -12.58
CA MET A 566 -13.78 28.15 -12.84
C MET A 566 -15.25 27.87 -13.17
N CYS A 567 -15.51 26.90 -14.05
CA CYS A 567 -16.85 26.46 -14.39
C CYS A 567 -17.61 25.96 -13.15
N GLN A 568 -16.96 25.16 -12.31
CA GLN A 568 -17.51 24.66 -11.06
C GLN A 568 -17.89 25.81 -10.11
N ALA A 569 -16.99 26.76 -9.91
CA ALA A 569 -17.22 27.89 -9.02
C ALA A 569 -18.40 28.77 -9.46
N VAL A 570 -18.50 29.04 -10.77
CA VAL A 570 -19.60 29.83 -11.32
C VAL A 570 -20.92 29.08 -11.26
N ARG A 571 -20.94 27.81 -11.70
CA ARG A 571 -22.20 27.06 -11.85
C ARG A 571 -22.75 26.49 -10.55
N GLN A 572 -21.88 26.14 -9.60
CA GLN A 572 -22.28 25.34 -8.42
C GLN A 572 -22.05 26.05 -7.08
N GLN A 573 -21.28 27.15 -7.05
CA GLN A 573 -20.86 27.80 -5.80
C GLN A 573 -21.26 29.28 -5.72
N GLY A 574 -21.90 29.82 -6.77
CA GLY A 574 -22.42 31.20 -6.79
C GLY A 574 -21.34 32.28 -6.92
N VAL A 575 -20.12 31.92 -7.33
CA VAL A 575 -19.05 32.89 -7.60
C VAL A 575 -19.30 33.57 -8.94
N THR A 576 -19.11 34.89 -9.03
CA THR A 576 -19.23 35.56 -10.33
C THR A 576 -17.99 35.30 -11.18
N LEU A 577 -18.17 35.21 -12.50
CA LEU A 577 -17.04 35.02 -13.42
C LEU A 577 -16.02 36.17 -13.29
N GLN A 578 -16.49 37.41 -13.11
CA GLN A 578 -15.65 38.59 -12.97
C GLN A 578 -14.68 38.47 -11.78
N ASP A 579 -15.07 37.82 -10.70
CA ASP A 579 -14.23 37.62 -9.51
C ASP A 579 -13.13 36.55 -9.71
N LEU A 580 -13.15 35.81 -10.82
CA LEU A 580 -12.24 34.69 -11.10
C LEU A 580 -11.34 34.94 -12.31
N LEU A 581 -11.64 35.94 -13.14
CA LEU A 581 -10.86 36.23 -14.33
C LEU A 581 -9.47 36.75 -13.94
N PRO A 582 -8.41 36.27 -14.61
CA PRO A 582 -7.08 36.82 -14.44
C PRO A 582 -6.97 38.20 -15.14
N PRO A 583 -5.83 38.89 -14.97
CA PRO A 583 -5.52 40.10 -15.75
C PRO A 583 -5.76 39.89 -17.26
N THR A 584 -6.22 40.93 -17.96
CA THR A 584 -6.69 40.84 -19.35
C THR A 584 -5.62 40.36 -20.34
N ASP A 585 -4.38 40.81 -20.15
CA ASP A 585 -3.21 40.36 -20.89
C ASP A 585 -2.98 38.85 -20.75
N MET A 586 -2.99 38.33 -19.52
CA MET A 586 -2.88 36.91 -19.25
C MET A 586 -4.08 36.12 -19.80
N LEU A 587 -5.30 36.63 -19.61
CA LEU A 587 -6.53 35.99 -20.11
C LEU A 587 -6.47 35.78 -21.63
N HIS A 588 -5.98 36.77 -22.38
CA HIS A 588 -5.81 36.63 -23.83
C HIS A 588 -4.85 35.49 -24.19
N LEU A 589 -3.73 35.33 -23.46
CA LEU A 589 -2.79 34.24 -23.70
C LEU A 589 -3.43 32.88 -23.42
N LEU A 590 -4.11 32.74 -22.28
CA LEU A 590 -4.80 31.50 -21.88
C LEU A 590 -5.90 31.08 -22.85
N MET A 591 -6.59 32.04 -23.47
CA MET A 591 -7.62 31.75 -24.47
C MET A 591 -7.01 31.39 -25.82
N MET A 592 -5.96 32.09 -26.23
CA MET A 592 -5.41 31.95 -27.58
C MET A 592 -4.50 30.73 -27.72
N HIS A 593 -3.76 30.35 -26.68
CA HIS A 593 -2.84 29.22 -26.77
C HIS A 593 -3.56 27.89 -27.15
N PRO A 594 -4.64 27.44 -26.46
CA PRO A 594 -5.34 26.21 -26.83
C PRO A 594 -6.00 26.25 -28.21
N LEU A 595 -6.42 27.43 -28.69
CA LEU A 595 -7.06 27.58 -30.00
C LEU A 595 -6.12 27.25 -31.16
N ARG A 596 -4.81 27.32 -30.97
CA ARG A 596 -3.80 26.91 -31.97
C ARG A 596 -3.91 25.43 -32.37
N VAL A 597 -4.51 24.61 -31.52
CA VAL A 597 -4.83 23.21 -31.86
C VAL A 597 -5.92 23.15 -32.93
N GLN A 598 -6.92 24.03 -32.86
CA GLN A 598 -8.10 24.01 -33.74
C GLN A 598 -7.94 24.88 -34.98
N VAL A 599 -7.27 26.03 -34.85
CA VAL A 599 -7.17 27.04 -35.90
C VAL A 599 -5.84 26.85 -36.64
N GLY A 600 -5.95 26.50 -37.93
CA GLY A 600 -4.88 26.59 -38.92
C GLY A 600 -5.25 27.63 -39.97
#